data_AF-A0A7Y8HAP5-F1
#
_entry.id   AF-A0A7Y8HAP5-F1
#
_cell.length_a   1.000
_cell.length_b   1.000
_cell.length_c   1.000
_cell.angle_alpha   90.00
_cell.angle_beta   90.00
_cell.angle_gamma   90.00
#
_symmetry.space_group_name_H-M   'P 1'
#
loop_
_entity.id
_entity.type
_entity.pdbx_description
1 polymer ?
#
loop_
_entity_poly.entity_id
_entity_poly.type
_entity_poly.pdbx_seq_one_letter_code
_entity_poly.pdbx_strand_id
1 'polypeptide(L)'
;MGETRVNLKHLLEDIRDSYPYPHEEAIITELIANSLDSGASEIQFIVIPEHKTLIIKDDGEGMTHKNFEEYHDIAATTKIRGKGIGFAGVGVKLALLLAKEIFTETKKDSFYKATRWRLESTQKAPWQYVKPMGLITSANGTAVSIILYDKYSGLLSENLIEKTIQTHFYPILDKEFMDNILKHIAYKRGVKFLINGRKIELPEEDEVIISKFFFINLGKRNKPVGIGFIDKTKENLSEERRGIAISTYGKIIKRGWDWIGITLRNPMRLTGIVEIPTLSEILTTNKADFLKDTTSLQKYYRYRKAIQEAVEPIFQEFGEISAPRERPEKDLKPLEKEIERVIGNMLNDFPELSPLLGKKRFGDQVAGILHDPEYSLIGNNVKGIEVRGTLGNSGGGAKIEVEKEKNLRERIVKSDEPNVPGREHIWKKKHPNLMIGFDNNPNNNELGWLIENTIWINKAHPAYKKVMDTESEKYHIVLSVSWVLSNYLESIKSPQMFINRFLSSWASG
;
A
#
# COMPACT_ATOMS: atom_id res chain seq x y z
N MET A 1 -7.22 -42.78 -10.59
CA MET A 1 -7.69 -41.39 -10.42
C MET A 1 -6.44 -40.52 -10.31
N GLY A 2 -6.26 -39.52 -11.19
CA GLY A 2 -5.11 -38.62 -11.13
C GLY A 2 -5.46 -37.37 -10.31
N GLU A 3 -4.48 -36.83 -9.59
CA GLU A 3 -4.61 -35.58 -8.82
C GLU A 3 -3.62 -34.53 -9.35
N THR A 4 -4.00 -33.25 -9.27
CA THR A 4 -3.10 -32.14 -9.61
C THR A 4 -2.00 -32.03 -8.57
N ARG A 5 -0.74 -32.00 -9.01
CA ARG A 5 0.43 -31.86 -8.13
C ARG A 5 1.02 -30.47 -8.23
N VAL A 6 1.56 -29.98 -7.12
CA VAL A 6 2.25 -28.69 -7.04
C VAL A 6 3.76 -28.94 -7.07
N ASN A 7 4.46 -28.37 -8.05
CA ASN A 7 5.91 -28.35 -8.04
C ASN A 7 6.39 -27.29 -7.05
N LEU A 8 6.77 -27.76 -5.86
CA LEU A 8 7.21 -26.92 -4.75
C LEU A 8 8.35 -25.98 -5.14
N LYS A 9 9.37 -26.48 -5.84
CA LYS A 9 10.52 -25.65 -6.22
C LYS A 9 10.10 -24.51 -7.14
N HIS A 10 9.34 -24.80 -8.19
CA HIS A 10 8.86 -23.76 -9.11
C HIS A 10 7.90 -22.78 -8.40
N LEU A 11 7.05 -23.25 -7.50
CA LEU A 11 6.22 -22.36 -6.69
C LEU A 11 7.06 -21.37 -5.87
N LEU A 12 8.16 -21.82 -5.26
CA LEU A 12 9.06 -20.93 -4.52
C LEU A 12 9.80 -19.96 -5.46
N GLU A 13 10.18 -20.41 -6.66
CA GLU A 13 10.79 -19.56 -7.70
C GLU A 13 9.80 -18.48 -8.17
N ASP A 14 8.53 -18.83 -8.40
CA ASP A 14 7.47 -17.88 -8.78
C ASP A 14 7.22 -16.85 -7.67
N ILE A 15 7.21 -17.28 -6.40
CA ILE A 15 7.07 -16.37 -5.25
C ILE A 15 8.29 -15.45 -5.17
N ARG A 16 9.51 -15.98 -5.33
CA ARG A 16 10.76 -15.18 -5.39
C ARG A 16 10.66 -14.12 -6.48
N ASP A 17 10.24 -14.51 -7.68
CA ASP A 17 10.21 -13.63 -8.86
C ASP A 17 9.14 -12.53 -8.75
N SER A 18 8.23 -12.64 -7.77
CA SER A 18 7.30 -11.56 -7.45
C SER A 18 7.97 -10.37 -6.73
N TYR A 19 9.14 -10.53 -6.12
CA TYR A 19 9.83 -9.46 -5.40
C TYR A 19 10.64 -8.58 -6.37
N PRO A 20 10.62 -7.24 -6.23
CA PRO A 20 11.32 -6.33 -7.15
C PRO A 20 12.81 -6.16 -6.83
N TYR A 21 13.37 -7.00 -5.97
CA TYR A 21 14.74 -6.95 -5.49
C TYR A 21 15.33 -8.38 -5.36
N PRO A 22 16.65 -8.53 -5.20
CA PRO A 22 17.30 -9.84 -5.16
C PRO A 22 16.72 -10.78 -4.10
N HIS A 23 16.89 -12.08 -4.35
CA HIS A 23 16.30 -13.14 -3.53
C HIS A 23 16.75 -13.07 -2.05
N GLU A 24 18.03 -12.79 -1.82
CA GLU A 24 18.62 -12.64 -0.49
C GLU A 24 17.96 -11.51 0.29
N GLU A 25 17.68 -10.38 -0.38
CA GLU A 25 16.99 -9.23 0.20
C GLU A 25 15.53 -9.57 0.57
N ALA A 26 14.84 -10.37 -0.26
CA ALA A 26 13.52 -10.89 0.06
C ALA A 26 13.51 -11.80 1.30
N ILE A 27 14.50 -12.69 1.42
CA ILE A 27 14.63 -13.53 2.61
C ILE A 27 14.83 -12.68 3.86
N ILE A 28 15.75 -11.71 3.84
CA ILE A 28 16.05 -10.83 4.98
C ILE A 28 14.80 -10.05 5.39
N THR A 29 14.14 -9.39 4.43
CA THR A 29 12.95 -8.56 4.73
C THR A 29 11.79 -9.38 5.27
N GLU A 30 11.57 -10.60 4.79
CA GLU A 30 10.51 -11.48 5.30
C GLU A 30 10.85 -12.07 6.69
N LEU A 31 12.12 -12.37 6.97
CA LEU A 31 12.54 -12.83 8.30
C LEU A 31 12.33 -11.71 9.34
N ILE A 32 12.74 -10.48 9.02
CA ILE A 32 12.49 -9.31 9.87
C ILE A 32 10.99 -9.11 10.08
N ALA A 33 10.19 -9.15 9.01
CA ALA A 33 8.74 -9.01 9.08
C ALA A 33 8.09 -10.03 10.05
N ASN A 34 8.59 -11.27 10.06
CA ASN A 34 8.10 -12.29 10.99
C ASN A 34 8.48 -12.02 12.44
N SER A 35 9.71 -11.57 12.70
CA SER A 35 10.16 -11.19 14.04
C SER A 35 9.39 -9.96 14.56
N LEU A 36 9.17 -8.94 13.73
CA LEU A 36 8.37 -7.76 14.09
C LEU A 36 6.93 -8.12 14.48
N ASP A 37 6.27 -8.97 13.68
CA ASP A 37 4.91 -9.44 13.99
C ASP A 37 4.83 -10.25 15.29
N SER A 38 5.92 -10.90 15.69
CA SER A 38 6.01 -11.64 16.96
C SER A 38 6.25 -10.72 18.16
N GLY A 39 6.30 -9.40 17.96
CA GLY A 39 6.52 -8.42 19.01
C GLY A 39 7.96 -8.35 19.52
N ALA A 40 8.93 -8.78 18.71
CA ALA A 40 10.34 -8.73 19.06
C ALA A 40 10.79 -7.29 19.31
N SER A 41 11.57 -7.09 20.38
CA SER A 41 12.31 -5.85 20.64
C SER A 41 13.77 -5.93 20.22
N GLU A 42 14.30 -7.13 19.99
CA GLU A 42 15.65 -7.37 19.55
C GLU A 42 15.66 -8.40 18.43
N ILE A 43 16.27 -8.04 17.30
CA ILE A 43 16.46 -8.93 16.15
C ILE A 43 17.96 -8.96 15.85
N GLN A 44 18.57 -10.14 16.00
CA GLN A 44 20.00 -10.33 15.77
C GLN A 44 20.24 -11.20 14.54
N PHE A 45 21.12 -10.73 13.67
CA PHE A 45 21.74 -11.50 12.60
C PHE A 45 23.14 -11.91 13.04
N ILE A 46 23.49 -13.17 12.84
CA ILE A 46 24.82 -13.72 13.08
C ILE A 46 25.27 -14.38 11.79
N VAL A 47 26.33 -13.85 11.20
CA VAL A 47 26.89 -14.29 9.92
C VAL A 47 28.17 -15.05 10.21
N ILE A 48 28.23 -16.31 9.77
CA ILE A 48 29.38 -17.20 9.97
C ILE A 48 29.81 -17.79 8.62
N PRO A 49 30.61 -17.06 7.82
CA PRO A 49 31.00 -17.48 6.47
C PRO A 49 31.74 -18.82 6.42
N GLU A 50 32.55 -19.11 7.44
CA GLU A 50 33.32 -20.35 7.58
C GLU A 50 32.41 -21.58 7.65
N HIS A 51 31.22 -21.41 8.22
CA HIS A 51 30.21 -22.45 8.33
C HIS A 51 29.10 -22.35 7.28
N LYS A 52 29.19 -21.34 6.39
CA LYS A 52 28.14 -21.00 5.41
C LYS A 52 26.78 -20.76 6.08
N THR A 53 26.79 -20.20 7.29
CA THR A 53 25.59 -20.12 8.12
C THR A 53 25.21 -18.68 8.36
N LEU A 54 23.95 -18.36 8.06
CA LEU A 54 23.26 -17.18 8.56
C LEU A 54 22.31 -17.61 9.68
N ILE A 55 22.40 -16.99 10.86
CA ILE A 55 21.44 -17.17 11.94
C ILE A 55 20.70 -15.85 12.14
N ILE A 56 19.38 -15.89 12.14
CA ILE A 56 18.56 -14.80 12.68
C ILE A 56 17.91 -15.29 13.97
N LYS A 57 17.93 -14.47 15.02
CA LYS A 57 17.21 -14.76 16.26
C LYS A 57 16.47 -13.52 16.76
N ASP A 58 15.32 -13.73 17.35
CA ASP A 58 14.50 -12.69 17.95
C ASP A 58 14.01 -13.06 19.35
N ASP A 59 13.71 -12.04 20.14
CA ASP A 59 13.12 -12.15 21.49
C ASP A 59 11.59 -11.99 21.49
N GLY A 60 10.95 -12.36 20.37
CA GLY A 60 9.51 -12.31 20.21
C GLY A 60 8.77 -13.36 21.05
N GLU A 61 7.48 -13.51 20.79
CA GLU A 61 6.61 -14.44 21.54
C GLU A 61 6.95 -15.93 21.36
N GLY A 62 7.71 -16.29 20.33
CA GLY A 62 7.87 -17.68 19.91
C GLY A 62 6.58 -18.30 19.37
N MET A 63 6.61 -19.59 19.09
CA MET A 63 5.50 -20.34 18.48
C MET A 63 4.92 -21.37 19.45
N THR A 64 3.60 -21.55 19.41
CA THR A 64 2.95 -22.71 20.04
C THR A 64 3.23 -23.98 19.24
N HIS A 65 2.94 -25.16 19.80
CA HIS A 65 3.05 -26.43 19.07
C HIS A 65 2.36 -26.38 17.71
N LYS A 66 1.08 -25.97 17.67
CA LYS A 66 0.30 -25.87 16.44
C LYS A 66 0.91 -24.87 15.45
N ASN A 67 1.29 -23.68 15.91
CA ASN A 67 1.90 -22.69 15.02
C ASN A 67 3.24 -23.17 14.46
N PHE A 68 3.99 -23.97 15.22
CA PHE A 68 5.28 -24.48 14.78
C PHE A 68 5.17 -25.59 13.74
N GLU A 69 4.09 -26.37 13.74
CA GLU A 69 3.82 -27.34 12.67
C GLU A 69 3.32 -26.64 11.39
N GLU A 70 2.37 -25.72 11.54
CA GLU A 70 1.85 -24.89 10.42
C GLU A 70 2.93 -23.95 9.85
N TYR A 71 3.99 -23.68 10.61
CA TYR A 71 5.11 -22.84 10.20
C TYR A 71 5.82 -23.40 8.97
N HIS A 72 5.81 -24.71 8.73
CA HIS A 72 6.46 -25.34 7.57
C HIS A 72 5.56 -25.38 6.34
N ASP A 73 4.26 -25.18 6.51
CA ASP A 73 3.30 -25.19 5.41
C ASP A 73 3.40 -23.91 4.57
N ILE A 74 3.10 -24.05 3.28
CA ILE A 74 3.03 -22.92 2.33
C ILE A 74 1.61 -22.40 2.29
N ALA A 75 1.47 -21.07 2.31
CA ALA A 75 0.19 -20.37 2.31
C ALA A 75 -0.74 -20.68 3.51
N ALA A 76 -0.25 -21.35 4.55
CA ALA A 76 -1.00 -21.70 5.77
C ALA A 76 -0.96 -20.60 6.86
N THR A 77 -0.66 -19.35 6.49
CA THR A 77 -0.51 -18.27 7.46
C THR A 77 -1.81 -18.03 8.23
N THR A 78 -1.74 -18.15 9.56
CA THR A 78 -2.84 -17.78 10.47
C THR A 78 -2.94 -16.27 10.67
N LYS A 79 -1.97 -15.51 10.14
CA LYS A 79 -1.87 -14.05 10.29
C LYS A 79 -2.80 -13.33 9.33
N ILE A 80 -3.52 -12.33 9.85
CA ILE A 80 -4.46 -11.52 9.09
C ILE A 80 -3.74 -10.28 8.55
N ARG A 81 -3.84 -10.03 7.24
CA ARG A 81 -3.37 -8.79 6.59
C ARG A 81 -3.97 -7.57 7.29
N GLY A 82 -3.15 -6.55 7.55
CA GLY A 82 -3.60 -5.34 8.24
C GLY A 82 -3.18 -5.22 9.70
N LYS A 83 -2.89 -6.34 10.38
CA LYS A 83 -2.49 -6.35 11.80
C LYS A 83 -0.97 -6.31 12.04
N GLY A 84 -0.19 -6.49 10.98
CA GLY A 84 1.26 -6.56 10.99
C GLY A 84 1.77 -6.67 9.56
N ILE A 85 3.08 -6.81 9.41
CA ILE A 85 3.75 -6.80 8.11
C ILE A 85 4.07 -8.21 7.59
N GLY A 86 4.28 -9.20 8.46
CA GLY A 86 4.64 -10.59 8.12
C GLY A 86 3.46 -11.52 7.80
N PHE A 87 2.39 -11.04 7.17
CA PHE A 87 1.16 -11.82 6.94
C PHE A 87 1.22 -12.84 5.78
N ALA A 88 2.29 -12.90 4.99
CA ALA A 88 2.29 -13.65 3.71
C ALA A 88 2.55 -15.15 3.87
N GLY A 89 3.26 -15.55 4.93
CA GLY A 89 3.56 -16.96 5.19
C GLY A 89 4.67 -17.59 4.34
N VAL A 90 5.41 -16.80 3.56
CA VAL A 90 6.41 -17.29 2.59
C VAL A 90 7.87 -17.13 3.04
N GLY A 91 8.15 -16.35 4.08
CA GLY A 91 9.50 -15.85 4.40
C GLY A 91 10.63 -16.87 4.46
N VAL A 92 10.65 -17.74 5.47
CA VAL A 92 11.71 -18.76 5.61
C VAL A 92 11.72 -19.76 4.46
N LYS A 93 10.61 -19.89 3.73
CA LYS A 93 10.48 -20.87 2.64
C LYS A 93 11.28 -20.46 1.42
N LEU A 94 11.41 -19.16 1.16
CA LEU A 94 12.28 -18.65 0.12
C LEU A 94 13.74 -19.11 0.34
N ALA A 95 14.19 -19.17 1.59
CA ALA A 95 15.54 -19.64 1.91
C ALA A 95 15.80 -21.10 1.48
N LEU A 96 14.78 -21.94 1.30
CA LEU A 96 14.96 -23.33 0.83
C LEU A 96 15.60 -23.42 -0.55
N LEU A 97 15.48 -22.38 -1.39
CA LEU A 97 16.11 -22.37 -2.71
C LEU A 97 17.63 -22.14 -2.63
N LEU A 98 18.14 -21.55 -1.55
CA LEU A 98 19.58 -21.27 -1.33
C LEU A 98 20.22 -22.17 -0.27
N ALA A 99 19.41 -22.76 0.59
CA ALA A 99 19.85 -23.51 1.76
C ALA A 99 20.04 -25.00 1.46
N LYS A 100 21.14 -25.54 1.98
CA LYS A 100 21.35 -26.98 2.15
C LYS A 100 20.43 -27.51 3.24
N GLU A 101 20.39 -26.83 4.38
CA GLU A 101 19.51 -27.16 5.52
C GLU A 101 19.12 -25.86 6.25
N ILE A 102 17.90 -25.84 6.79
CA ILE A 102 17.38 -24.79 7.64
C ILE A 102 17.02 -25.41 8.99
N PHE A 103 17.48 -24.80 10.07
CA PHE A 103 17.10 -25.17 11.43
C PHE A 103 16.25 -24.05 12.00
N THR A 104 15.08 -24.38 12.53
CA THR A 104 14.25 -23.42 13.25
C THR A 104 14.11 -23.90 14.69
N GLU A 105 14.53 -23.08 15.64
CA GLU A 105 14.36 -23.26 17.07
C GLU A 105 13.31 -22.25 17.56
N THR A 106 12.37 -22.67 18.40
CA THR A 106 11.37 -21.79 18.97
C THR A 106 11.10 -22.13 20.43
N LYS A 107 10.87 -21.10 21.23
CA LYS A 107 10.60 -21.20 22.66
C LYS A 107 9.41 -20.31 23.01
N LYS A 108 8.37 -20.91 23.58
CA LYS A 108 7.19 -20.22 24.11
C LYS A 108 6.69 -20.95 25.35
N ASP A 109 6.77 -20.28 26.50
CA ASP A 109 6.39 -20.85 27.80
C ASP A 109 7.14 -22.17 28.08
N SER A 110 6.42 -23.29 28.20
CA SER A 110 6.99 -24.63 28.38
C SER A 110 7.34 -25.34 27.06
N PHE A 111 6.91 -24.81 25.92
CA PHE A 111 7.17 -25.39 24.60
C PHE A 111 8.52 -24.91 24.09
N TYR A 112 9.48 -25.83 24.01
CA TYR A 112 10.81 -25.58 23.46
C TYR A 112 11.21 -26.71 22.52
N LYS A 113 11.18 -26.41 21.21
CA LYS A 113 11.43 -27.39 20.15
C LYS A 113 12.24 -26.78 19.02
N ALA A 114 12.87 -27.66 18.25
CA ALA A 114 13.53 -27.29 17.01
C ALA A 114 13.15 -28.25 15.90
N THR A 115 13.22 -27.77 14.66
CA THR A 115 13.03 -28.56 13.44
C THR A 115 14.23 -28.38 12.51
N ARG A 116 14.48 -29.41 11.71
CA ARG A 116 15.39 -29.37 10.57
C ARG A 116 14.58 -29.52 9.30
N TRP A 117 14.82 -28.65 8.33
CA TRP A 117 14.09 -28.57 7.07
C TRP A 117 15.05 -28.47 5.88
N ARG A 118 14.73 -29.12 4.77
CA ARG A 118 15.51 -29.04 3.53
C ARG A 118 14.63 -29.26 2.30
N LEU A 119 15.00 -28.67 1.17
CA LEU A 119 14.41 -29.01 -0.12
C LEU A 119 15.08 -30.27 -0.67
N GLU A 120 14.41 -31.42 -0.56
CA GLU A 120 14.97 -32.73 -0.95
C GLU A 120 14.78 -33.02 -2.44
N SER A 121 13.69 -32.50 -3.03
CA SER A 121 13.41 -32.62 -4.45
C SER A 121 12.59 -31.42 -4.93
N THR A 122 12.31 -31.34 -6.23
CA THR A 122 11.43 -30.30 -6.80
C THR A 122 10.01 -30.33 -6.23
N GLN A 123 9.59 -31.45 -5.62
CA GLN A 123 8.22 -31.66 -5.14
C GLN A 123 8.11 -31.70 -3.62
N LYS A 124 9.22 -31.84 -2.88
CA LYS A 124 9.19 -32.14 -1.43
C LYS A 124 10.27 -31.39 -0.67
N ALA A 125 9.85 -30.80 0.45
CA ALA A 125 10.74 -30.30 1.48
C ALA A 125 10.35 -30.90 2.84
N PRO A 126 10.85 -32.10 3.20
CA PRO A 126 10.51 -32.74 4.46
C PRO A 126 11.17 -32.01 5.64
N TRP A 127 10.42 -31.87 6.74
CA TRP A 127 10.94 -31.37 8.01
C TRP A 127 10.77 -32.42 9.10
N GLN A 128 11.62 -32.35 10.12
CA GLN A 128 11.56 -33.24 11.29
C GLN A 128 11.97 -32.52 12.57
N TYR A 129 11.46 -32.96 13.71
CA TYR A 129 11.91 -32.48 15.00
C TYR A 129 13.36 -32.88 15.28
N VAL A 130 14.12 -31.96 15.87
CA VAL A 130 15.49 -32.15 16.34
C VAL A 130 15.65 -31.54 17.73
N LYS A 131 16.75 -31.87 18.41
CA LYS A 131 17.06 -31.25 19.70
C LYS A 131 17.40 -29.77 19.48
N PRO A 132 16.83 -28.84 20.28
CA PRO A 132 17.24 -27.44 20.26
C PRO A 132 18.74 -27.26 20.51
N MET A 133 19.34 -26.26 19.84
CA MET A 133 20.76 -25.96 19.91
C MET A 133 21.09 -24.95 21.04
N GLY A 134 20.08 -24.34 21.65
CA GLY A 134 20.29 -23.35 22.72
C GLY A 134 20.54 -21.94 22.19
N LEU A 135 20.02 -21.62 21.00
CA LEU A 135 20.21 -20.31 20.37
C LEU A 135 19.35 -19.21 21.02
N ILE A 136 18.22 -19.59 21.63
CA ILE A 136 17.31 -18.66 22.30
C ILE A 136 17.69 -18.51 23.77
N THR A 137 18.28 -17.36 24.11
CA THR A 137 18.68 -17.02 25.49
C THR A 137 17.58 -16.35 26.30
N SER A 138 16.57 -15.80 25.64
CA SER A 138 15.42 -15.14 26.25
C SER A 138 14.39 -16.15 26.83
N ALA A 139 13.39 -15.61 27.53
CA ALA A 139 12.25 -16.41 28.00
C ALA A 139 11.52 -17.06 26.82
N ASN A 140 11.19 -16.27 25.81
CA ASN A 140 10.56 -16.68 24.56
C ASN A 140 11.34 -16.13 23.36
N GLY A 141 11.17 -16.76 22.19
CA GLY A 141 11.79 -16.28 20.96
C GLY A 141 11.76 -17.30 19.84
N THR A 142 12.35 -16.92 18.71
CA THR A 142 12.58 -17.81 17.56
C THR A 142 13.99 -17.58 17.03
N ALA A 143 14.66 -18.66 16.63
CA ALA A 143 15.93 -18.61 15.91
C ALA A 143 15.83 -19.45 14.64
N VAL A 144 16.27 -18.90 13.51
CA VAL A 144 16.35 -19.57 12.21
C VAL A 144 17.81 -19.57 11.77
N SER A 145 18.39 -20.76 11.63
CA SER A 145 19.74 -20.97 11.09
C SER A 145 19.63 -21.51 9.66
N ILE A 146 20.20 -20.81 8.70
CA ILE A 146 20.18 -21.14 7.28
C ILE A 146 21.61 -21.54 6.89
N ILE A 147 21.81 -22.82 6.62
CA ILE A 147 23.09 -23.36 6.13
C ILE A 147 23.04 -23.36 4.60
N LEU A 148 23.89 -22.57 3.97
CA LEU A 148 23.87 -22.30 2.53
C LEU A 148 24.74 -23.30 1.75
N TYR A 149 24.40 -23.52 0.48
CA TYR A 149 25.27 -24.29 -0.42
C TYR A 149 26.57 -23.55 -0.72
N ASP A 150 26.45 -22.25 -0.99
CA ASP A 150 27.55 -21.37 -1.38
C ASP A 150 28.03 -20.50 -0.22
N LYS A 151 29.36 -20.46 -0.03
CA LYS A 151 30.01 -19.58 0.96
C LYS A 151 30.08 -18.13 0.51
N TYR A 152 29.83 -17.85 -0.78
CA TYR A 152 29.82 -16.50 -1.35
C TYR A 152 28.41 -15.93 -1.52
N SER A 153 27.38 -16.59 -0.98
CA SER A 153 26.01 -16.08 -1.03
C SER A 153 25.91 -14.70 -0.38
N GLY A 154 25.11 -13.80 -0.98
CA GLY A 154 24.87 -12.47 -0.45
C GLY A 154 24.29 -12.47 0.99
N LEU A 155 23.60 -13.55 1.40
CA LEU A 155 23.10 -13.72 2.77
C LEU A 155 24.22 -13.77 3.82
N LEU A 156 25.46 -14.02 3.42
CA LEU A 156 26.64 -13.99 4.29
C LEU A 156 27.38 -12.65 4.24
N SER A 157 26.79 -11.62 3.64
CA SER A 157 27.33 -10.27 3.62
C SER A 157 26.67 -9.41 4.70
N GLU A 158 27.44 -9.02 5.72
CA GLU A 158 26.98 -8.07 6.74
C GLU A 158 26.50 -6.74 6.11
N ASN A 159 27.22 -6.27 5.09
CA ASN A 159 26.89 -5.03 4.38
C ASN A 159 25.55 -5.14 3.63
N LEU A 160 25.24 -6.29 3.01
CA LEU A 160 23.94 -6.50 2.37
C LEU A 160 22.81 -6.46 3.40
N ILE A 161 22.99 -7.14 4.54
CA ILE A 161 21.99 -7.18 5.62
C ILE A 161 21.78 -5.77 6.19
N GLU A 162 22.86 -5.05 6.49
CA GLU A 162 22.81 -3.67 6.98
C GLU A 162 22.09 -2.74 5.99
N LYS A 163 22.49 -2.76 4.72
CA LYS A 163 21.84 -1.96 3.66
C LYS A 163 20.37 -2.34 3.51
N THR A 164 20.02 -3.62 3.59
CA THR A 164 18.62 -4.09 3.53
C THR A 164 17.81 -3.54 4.71
N ILE A 165 18.35 -3.60 5.93
CA ILE A 165 17.70 -3.05 7.13
C ILE A 165 17.50 -1.54 6.97
N GLN A 166 18.54 -0.80 6.59
CA GLN A 166 18.46 0.66 6.42
C GLN A 166 17.50 1.06 5.29
N THR A 167 17.45 0.31 4.20
CA THR A 167 16.61 0.63 3.02
C THR A 167 15.13 0.32 3.26
N HIS A 168 14.84 -0.82 3.89
CA HIS A 168 13.46 -1.28 4.06
C HIS A 168 12.85 -0.95 5.41
N PHE A 169 13.66 -0.71 6.44
CA PHE A 169 13.19 -0.54 7.82
C PHE A 169 13.73 0.74 8.47
N TYR A 170 14.05 1.76 7.66
CA TYR A 170 14.45 3.09 8.15
C TYR A 170 13.56 3.62 9.28
N PRO A 171 12.22 3.60 9.19
CA PRO A 171 11.38 4.16 10.26
C PRO A 171 11.54 3.46 11.61
N ILE A 172 12.07 2.22 11.63
CA ILE A 172 12.33 1.48 12.87
C ILE A 172 13.64 1.95 13.51
N LEU A 173 14.63 2.34 12.70
CA LEU A 173 15.92 2.87 13.15
C LEU A 173 15.80 4.32 13.65
N ASP A 174 14.89 5.08 13.04
CA ASP A 174 14.66 6.47 13.33
C ASP A 174 13.86 6.67 14.62
N LYS A 175 14.40 7.52 15.53
CA LYS A 175 13.79 7.75 16.85
C LYS A 175 12.48 8.51 16.76
N GLU A 176 12.33 9.46 15.83
CA GLU A 176 11.12 10.25 15.67
C GLU A 176 9.95 9.36 15.24
N PHE A 177 10.14 8.47 14.26
CA PHE A 177 9.11 7.50 13.89
C PHE A 177 8.84 6.50 15.02
N MET A 178 9.89 6.01 15.67
CA MET A 178 9.73 5.05 16.75
C MET A 178 8.88 5.62 17.89
N ASP A 179 9.19 6.84 18.34
CA ASP A 179 8.56 7.46 19.50
C ASP A 179 7.19 8.06 19.17
N ASN A 180 7.02 8.71 18.01
CA ASN A 180 5.79 9.43 17.68
C ASN A 180 4.68 8.52 17.12
N ILE A 181 5.02 7.38 16.50
CA ILE A 181 4.01 6.52 15.85
C ILE A 181 4.17 5.03 16.16
N LEU A 182 5.35 4.45 15.98
CA LEU A 182 5.49 2.99 15.99
C LEU A 182 5.32 2.36 17.38
N LYS A 183 5.86 3.00 18.44
CA LYS A 183 5.70 2.53 19.83
C LYS A 183 4.24 2.49 20.28
N HIS A 184 3.43 3.44 19.81
CA HIS A 184 2.02 3.55 20.20
C HIS A 184 1.12 2.54 19.47
N ILE A 185 1.56 2.06 18.30
CA ILE A 185 0.74 1.23 17.42
C ILE A 185 1.14 -0.24 17.48
N ALA A 186 2.45 -0.54 17.45
CA ALA A 186 2.94 -1.91 17.29
C ALA A 186 4.09 -2.26 18.25
N TYR A 187 5.08 -1.38 18.40
CA TYR A 187 6.37 -1.75 18.98
C TYR A 187 6.60 -1.11 20.35
N LYS A 188 5.77 -1.45 21.35
CA LYS A 188 5.78 -0.82 22.68
C LYS A 188 7.16 -0.75 23.36
N ARG A 189 8.00 -1.77 23.16
CA ARG A 189 9.35 -1.88 23.73
C ARG A 189 10.44 -1.22 22.86
N GLY A 190 10.07 -0.67 21.70
CA GLY A 190 11.01 -0.35 20.62
C GLY A 190 11.55 -1.61 19.96
N VAL A 191 12.34 -1.43 18.89
CA VAL A 191 13.02 -2.52 18.19
C VAL A 191 14.47 -2.10 17.93
N LYS A 192 15.41 -3.02 18.12
CA LYS A 192 16.81 -2.85 17.74
C LYS A 192 17.30 -4.01 16.88
N PHE A 193 18.12 -3.68 15.90
CA PHE A 193 18.79 -4.64 15.04
C PHE A 193 20.26 -4.77 15.41
N LEU A 194 20.77 -6.00 15.39
CA LEU A 194 22.19 -6.29 15.60
C LEU A 194 22.71 -7.21 14.48
N ILE A 195 23.93 -6.97 14.02
CA ILE A 195 24.67 -7.87 13.12
C ILE A 195 25.98 -8.24 13.82
N ASN A 196 26.21 -9.52 14.07
CA ASN A 196 27.41 -10.01 14.78
C ASN A 196 27.70 -9.26 16.10
N GLY A 197 26.62 -8.85 16.80
CA GLY A 197 26.69 -8.09 18.05
C GLY A 197 26.83 -6.56 17.88
N ARG A 198 27.13 -6.07 16.67
CA ARG A 198 27.11 -4.62 16.37
C ARG A 198 25.69 -4.14 16.15
N LYS A 199 25.28 -3.10 16.88
CA LYS A 199 23.98 -2.45 16.67
C LYS A 199 23.97 -1.74 15.32
N ILE A 200 22.88 -1.91 14.55
CA ILE A 200 22.68 -1.16 13.31
C ILE A 200 22.09 0.21 13.64
N GLU A 201 22.68 1.23 13.01
CA GLU A 201 22.25 2.61 13.11
C GLU A 201 21.69 3.10 11.77
N LEU A 202 21.15 4.31 11.78
CA LEU A 202 20.76 4.99 10.55
C LEU A 202 21.97 5.09 9.60
N PRO A 203 21.74 5.07 8.28
CA PRO A 203 22.82 5.30 7.33
C PRO A 203 23.44 6.69 7.56
N GLU A 204 24.72 6.86 7.19
CA GLU A 204 25.37 8.18 7.27
C GLU A 204 24.51 9.25 6.59
N GLU A 205 24.28 10.34 7.35
CA GLU A 205 23.42 11.45 6.96
C GLU A 205 24.04 12.23 5.81
N ASP A 206 23.26 12.45 4.76
CA ASP A 206 23.59 13.45 3.74
C ASP A 206 23.56 14.85 4.40
N GLU A 207 24.34 15.83 3.92
CA GLU A 207 24.27 17.21 4.46
C GLU A 207 22.87 17.81 4.22
N VAL A 208 22.00 17.68 5.22
CA VAL A 208 20.64 18.21 5.22
C VAL A 208 20.69 19.72 5.44
N ILE A 209 20.18 20.48 4.47
CA ILE A 209 20.01 21.93 4.59
C ILE A 209 18.79 22.22 5.45
N ILE A 210 17.67 21.55 5.15
CA ILE A 210 16.38 21.79 5.79
C ILE A 210 15.64 20.46 5.93
N SER A 211 15.11 20.19 7.13
CA SER A 211 14.21 19.08 7.42
C SER A 211 12.86 19.61 7.90
N LYS A 212 11.76 19.00 7.45
CA LYS A 212 10.40 19.36 7.86
C LYS A 212 9.56 18.11 8.12
N PHE A 213 9.04 18.01 9.33
CA PHE A 213 8.03 17.02 9.70
C PHE A 213 6.62 17.50 9.33
N PHE A 214 5.76 16.54 8.98
CA PHE A 214 4.35 16.77 8.70
C PHE A 214 3.48 15.63 9.22
N PHE A 215 2.23 15.96 9.44
CA PHE A 215 1.20 15.02 9.86
C PHE A 215 0.18 14.82 8.75
N ILE A 216 -0.23 13.57 8.54
CA ILE A 216 -1.32 13.23 7.62
C ILE A 216 -2.61 13.17 8.42
N ASN A 217 -3.57 14.01 8.06
CA ASN A 217 -4.90 14.04 8.66
C ASN A 217 -5.94 13.57 7.64
N LEU A 218 -6.84 12.68 8.04
CA LEU A 218 -7.94 12.22 7.18
C LEU A 218 -9.30 12.44 7.85
N GLY A 219 -10.14 13.26 7.21
CA GLY A 219 -11.51 13.56 7.66
C GLY A 219 -11.55 14.60 8.79
N LYS A 220 -12.74 14.74 9.42
CA LYS A 220 -13.00 15.76 10.45
C LYS A 220 -12.42 15.43 11.84
N ARG A 221 -11.66 14.35 11.98
CA ARG A 221 -11.05 13.96 13.26
C ARG A 221 -9.66 14.55 13.34
N ASN A 222 -9.37 15.21 14.46
CA ASN A 222 -8.11 15.92 14.72
C ASN A 222 -6.92 15.00 15.08
N LYS A 223 -6.99 13.70 14.74
CA LYS A 223 -5.91 12.74 15.04
C LYS A 223 -5.16 12.40 13.75
N PRO A 224 -3.82 12.51 13.74
CA PRO A 224 -3.04 12.12 12.58
C PRO A 224 -3.17 10.62 12.33
N VAL A 225 -3.35 10.26 11.07
CA VAL A 225 -3.38 8.87 10.59
C VAL A 225 -2.00 8.40 10.11
N GLY A 226 -1.05 9.32 10.02
CA GLY A 226 0.34 9.07 9.65
C GLY A 226 1.22 10.29 9.95
N ILE A 227 2.52 10.06 9.93
CA ILE A 227 3.57 11.07 10.14
C ILE A 227 4.61 10.90 9.04
N GLY A 228 5.22 11.99 8.61
CA GLY A 228 6.35 11.91 7.71
C GLY A 228 7.28 13.10 7.86
N PHE A 229 8.40 13.03 7.13
CA PHE A 229 9.32 14.13 6.99
C PHE A 229 9.79 14.27 5.54
N ILE A 230 10.28 15.46 5.21
CA ILE A 230 10.99 15.76 3.97
C ILE A 230 12.28 16.47 4.31
N ASP A 231 13.36 15.96 3.74
CA ASP A 231 14.68 16.56 3.82
C ASP A 231 15.10 17.10 2.47
N LYS A 232 15.70 18.30 2.51
CA LYS A 232 16.40 18.92 1.39
C LYS A 232 17.88 18.87 1.66
N THR A 233 18.61 18.15 0.81
CA THR A 233 20.06 18.02 0.90
C THR A 233 20.79 19.05 0.05
N LYS A 234 22.05 19.28 0.40
CA LYS A 234 22.93 20.16 -0.37
C LYS A 234 23.41 19.52 -1.67
N GLU A 235 23.79 18.25 -1.58
CA GLU A 235 24.26 17.46 -2.72
C GLU A 235 23.15 16.59 -3.31
N ASN A 236 23.39 16.09 -4.53
CA ASN A 236 22.46 15.18 -5.18
C ASN A 236 22.51 13.82 -4.46
N LEU A 237 21.34 13.35 -4.07
CA LEU A 237 21.15 12.03 -3.49
C LEU A 237 21.43 10.94 -4.52
N SER A 238 21.75 9.73 -4.06
CA SER A 238 21.73 8.52 -4.90
C SER A 238 20.32 8.20 -5.38
N GLU A 239 20.18 7.47 -6.49
CA GLU A 239 18.86 7.10 -7.05
C GLU A 239 17.96 6.40 -6.04
N GLU A 240 18.53 5.51 -5.22
CA GLU A 240 17.83 4.75 -4.19
C GLU A 240 17.26 5.62 -3.06
N ARG A 241 17.81 6.83 -2.84
CA ARG A 241 17.38 7.76 -1.77
C ARG A 241 16.46 8.87 -2.27
N ARG A 242 16.38 9.12 -3.57
CA ARG A 242 15.54 10.18 -4.14
C ARG A 242 14.06 9.87 -3.96
N GLY A 243 13.27 10.90 -3.69
CA GLY A 243 11.82 10.77 -3.59
C GLY A 243 11.30 10.51 -2.18
N ILE A 244 9.99 10.54 -2.05
CA ILE A 244 9.30 10.19 -0.81
C ILE A 244 9.07 8.68 -0.79
N ALA A 245 9.40 8.03 0.30
CA ALA A 245 9.03 6.66 0.58
C ALA A 245 7.72 6.58 1.37
N ILE A 246 6.89 5.60 1.06
CA ILE A 246 5.70 5.27 1.85
C ILE A 246 5.95 3.98 2.63
N SER A 247 5.75 4.05 3.94
CA SER A 247 5.98 2.95 4.87
C SER A 247 4.75 2.61 5.69
N THR A 248 4.71 1.37 6.17
CA THR A 248 3.65 0.86 7.04
C THR A 248 4.24 -0.18 8.00
N TYR A 249 3.92 -0.03 9.28
CA TYR A 249 4.52 -0.78 10.39
C TYR A 249 6.06 -0.73 10.36
N GLY A 250 6.61 0.39 9.89
CA GLY A 250 8.04 0.62 9.76
C GLY A 250 8.70 -0.11 8.59
N LYS A 251 7.97 -0.82 7.72
CA LYS A 251 8.48 -1.31 6.44
C LYS A 251 8.18 -0.32 5.32
N ILE A 252 9.21 0.09 4.58
CA ILE A 252 9.08 0.84 3.33
C ILE A 252 8.53 -0.08 2.24
N ILE A 253 7.46 0.37 1.58
CA ILE A 253 6.75 -0.38 0.53
C ILE A 253 7.19 0.09 -0.84
N LYS A 254 7.22 1.42 -1.04
CA LYS A 254 7.63 2.07 -2.30
C LYS A 254 8.32 3.38 -2.02
N ARG A 255 9.20 3.79 -2.94
CA ARG A 255 9.88 5.08 -2.95
C ARG A 255 9.85 5.67 -4.35
N GLY A 256 9.86 7.00 -4.44
CA GLY A 256 10.00 7.74 -5.68
C GLY A 256 8.99 8.87 -5.81
N TRP A 257 9.07 9.61 -6.91
CA TRP A 257 8.15 10.72 -7.21
C TRP A 257 6.89 10.26 -7.97
N ASP A 258 6.98 9.15 -8.70
CA ASP A 258 5.90 8.70 -9.60
C ASP A 258 4.65 8.28 -8.83
N TRP A 259 4.82 7.58 -7.70
CA TRP A 259 3.70 7.09 -6.91
C TRP A 259 2.95 8.23 -6.21
N ILE A 260 3.61 9.35 -5.90
CA ILE A 260 2.95 10.54 -5.35
C ILE A 260 2.44 11.44 -6.47
N GLY A 261 3.08 11.49 -7.64
CA GLY A 261 2.65 12.29 -8.80
C GLY A 261 2.85 13.79 -8.61
N ILE A 262 3.99 14.17 -8.05
CA ILE A 262 4.41 15.56 -7.88
C ILE A 262 5.68 15.76 -8.71
N THR A 263 5.69 16.82 -9.52
CA THR A 263 6.85 17.26 -10.29
C THR A 263 7.57 18.37 -9.54
N LEU A 264 8.86 18.20 -9.30
CA LEU A 264 9.69 19.14 -8.54
C LEU A 264 10.77 19.74 -9.44
N ARG A 265 11.28 20.92 -9.08
CA ARG A 265 12.37 21.58 -9.82
C ARG A 265 13.69 20.85 -9.64
N ASN A 266 14.06 20.51 -8.41
CA ASN A 266 15.29 19.79 -8.08
C ASN A 266 14.98 18.46 -7.35
N PRO A 267 14.36 17.49 -8.03
CA PRO A 267 13.97 16.21 -7.43
C PRO A 267 15.16 15.37 -6.94
N MET A 268 16.38 15.71 -7.36
CA MET A 268 17.61 14.97 -7.05
C MET A 268 18.14 15.24 -5.63
N ARG A 269 17.65 16.29 -4.95
CA ARG A 269 18.13 16.73 -3.63
C ARG A 269 17.09 16.58 -2.52
N LEU A 270 16.05 15.80 -2.80
CA LEU A 270 14.90 15.66 -1.92
C LEU A 270 14.66 14.19 -1.62
N THR A 271 14.58 13.88 -0.33
CA THR A 271 14.17 12.59 0.21
C THR A 271 13.10 12.83 1.25
N GLY A 272 12.28 11.82 1.51
CA GLY A 272 11.34 11.86 2.61
C GLY A 272 10.77 10.49 2.88
N ILE A 273 10.11 10.34 4.02
CA ILE A 273 9.41 9.12 4.38
C ILE A 273 8.09 9.50 5.02
N VAL A 274 7.04 8.75 4.70
CA VAL A 274 5.74 8.86 5.34
C VAL A 274 5.26 7.50 5.83
N GLU A 275 5.01 7.39 7.12
CA GLU A 275 4.54 6.19 7.81
C GLU A 275 3.03 6.25 8.01
N ILE A 276 2.32 5.27 7.42
CA ILE A 276 0.86 5.16 7.47
C ILE A 276 0.47 3.71 7.76
N PRO A 277 0.34 3.33 9.05
CA PRO A 277 0.12 1.94 9.45
C PRO A 277 -1.12 1.32 8.80
N THR A 278 -2.21 2.07 8.67
CA THR A 278 -3.48 1.61 8.08
C THR A 278 -3.41 1.14 6.62
N LEU A 279 -2.34 1.45 5.88
CA LEU A 279 -2.15 0.96 4.52
C LEU A 279 -1.71 -0.51 4.45
N SER A 280 -1.35 -1.13 5.58
CA SER A 280 -1.04 -2.56 5.69
C SER A 280 -2.18 -3.46 5.18
N GLU A 281 -3.42 -3.01 5.30
CA GLU A 281 -4.63 -3.75 4.87
C GLU A 281 -4.67 -4.00 3.36
N ILE A 282 -4.03 -3.14 2.57
CA ILE A 282 -4.11 -3.15 1.11
C ILE A 282 -2.78 -3.51 0.46
N LEU A 283 -1.85 -4.14 1.19
CA LEU A 283 -0.57 -4.57 0.63
C LEU A 283 -0.70 -5.83 -0.24
N THR A 284 0.15 -5.91 -1.26
CA THR A 284 0.42 -7.15 -2.00
C THR A 284 1.14 -8.17 -1.11
N THR A 285 1.12 -9.45 -1.51
CA THR A 285 1.75 -10.54 -0.73
C THR A 285 3.26 -10.34 -0.53
N ASN A 286 3.97 -9.84 -1.55
CA ASN A 286 5.39 -9.50 -1.49
C ASN A 286 5.72 -8.19 -0.72
N LYS A 287 4.69 -7.46 -0.26
CA LYS A 287 4.80 -6.20 0.51
C LYS A 287 5.66 -5.13 -0.19
N ALA A 288 5.64 -5.13 -1.52
CA ALA A 288 6.35 -4.15 -2.35
C ALA A 288 5.40 -3.24 -3.15
N ASP A 289 4.08 -3.47 -3.04
CA ASP A 289 3.04 -2.66 -3.68
C ASP A 289 1.72 -2.74 -2.90
N PHE A 290 0.73 -2.00 -3.39
CA PHE A 290 -0.65 -2.03 -2.96
C PHE A 290 -1.51 -2.79 -3.97
N LEU A 291 -2.57 -3.43 -3.48
CA LEU A 291 -3.54 -4.13 -4.30
C LEU A 291 -4.27 -3.16 -5.24
N LYS A 292 -4.58 -3.66 -6.44
CA LYS A 292 -5.21 -2.89 -7.52
C LYS A 292 -6.72 -3.14 -7.64
N ASP A 293 -7.34 -3.84 -6.69
CA ASP A 293 -8.79 -3.94 -6.67
C ASP A 293 -9.43 -2.59 -6.35
N THR A 294 -10.69 -2.41 -6.74
CA THR A 294 -11.39 -1.12 -6.64
C THR A 294 -11.40 -0.54 -5.22
N THR A 295 -11.55 -1.39 -4.20
CA THR A 295 -11.63 -0.92 -2.81
C THR A 295 -10.26 -0.49 -2.29
N SER A 296 -9.22 -1.26 -2.61
CA SER A 296 -7.83 -0.94 -2.27
C SER A 296 -7.34 0.30 -2.98
N LEU A 297 -7.65 0.46 -4.27
CA LEU A 297 -7.30 1.66 -5.04
C LEU A 297 -7.95 2.92 -4.47
N GLN A 298 -9.25 2.86 -4.14
CA GLN A 298 -9.93 4.00 -3.51
C GLN A 298 -9.27 4.41 -2.19
N LYS A 299 -8.89 3.42 -1.36
CA LYS A 299 -8.15 3.68 -0.13
C LYS A 299 -6.80 4.31 -0.46
N TYR A 300 -6.00 3.69 -1.32
CA TYR A 300 -4.70 4.18 -1.73
C TYR A 300 -4.73 5.64 -2.23
N TYR A 301 -5.61 5.96 -3.17
CA TYR A 301 -5.72 7.33 -3.71
C TYR A 301 -6.15 8.35 -2.66
N ARG A 302 -7.04 7.97 -1.74
CA ARG A 302 -7.44 8.84 -0.63
C ARG A 302 -6.26 9.23 0.26
N TYR A 303 -5.40 8.27 0.61
CA TYR A 303 -4.20 8.56 1.40
C TYR A 303 -3.16 9.32 0.58
N ARG A 304 -2.95 8.94 -0.70
CA ARG A 304 -2.05 9.67 -1.61
C ARG A 304 -2.41 11.15 -1.68
N LYS A 305 -3.69 11.49 -1.83
CA LYS A 305 -4.17 12.88 -1.83
C LYS A 305 -3.86 13.62 -0.53
N ALA A 306 -4.14 12.99 0.61
CA ALA A 306 -3.84 13.59 1.91
C ALA A 306 -2.34 13.82 2.11
N ILE A 307 -1.49 12.95 1.57
CA ILE A 307 -0.03 13.14 1.56
C ILE A 307 0.32 14.33 0.67
N GLN A 308 -0.21 14.41 -0.57
CA GLN A 308 0.02 15.55 -1.46
C GLN A 308 -0.34 16.89 -0.81
N GLU A 309 -1.51 16.99 -0.19
CA GLU A 309 -1.98 18.19 0.51
C GLU A 309 -1.06 18.58 1.68
N ALA A 310 -0.46 17.60 2.37
CA ALA A 310 0.46 17.86 3.48
C ALA A 310 1.87 18.28 3.03
N VAL A 311 2.35 17.76 1.90
CA VAL A 311 3.72 18.04 1.40
C VAL A 311 3.81 19.26 0.50
N GLU A 312 2.71 19.67 -0.14
CA GLU A 312 2.69 20.82 -1.05
C GLU A 312 3.17 22.12 -0.37
N PRO A 313 2.71 22.50 0.84
CA PRO A 313 3.23 23.68 1.54
C PRO A 313 4.74 23.60 1.83
N ILE A 314 5.25 22.40 2.14
CA ILE A 314 6.68 22.19 2.40
C ILE A 314 7.48 22.42 1.11
N PHE A 315 7.01 21.91 -0.03
CA PHE A 315 7.67 22.15 -1.30
C PHE A 315 7.59 23.61 -1.76
N GLN A 316 6.54 24.35 -1.39
CA GLN A 316 6.45 25.80 -1.61
C GLN A 316 7.54 26.51 -0.81
N GLU A 317 7.67 26.18 0.48
CA GLU A 317 8.69 26.73 1.36
C GLU A 317 10.11 26.40 0.86
N PHE A 318 10.32 25.20 0.34
CA PHE A 318 11.61 24.79 -0.21
C PHE A 318 11.93 25.44 -1.57
N GLY A 319 10.98 26.13 -2.19
CA GLY A 319 11.10 26.71 -3.53
C GLY A 319 11.13 25.68 -4.66
N GLU A 320 10.61 24.48 -4.42
CA GLU A 320 10.76 23.31 -5.29
C GLU A 320 9.56 23.07 -6.21
N ILE A 321 8.49 23.84 -6.06
CA ILE A 321 7.34 23.79 -6.97
C ILE A 321 7.68 24.54 -8.26
N SER A 322 7.73 23.79 -9.37
CA SER A 322 7.67 24.34 -10.73
C SER A 322 6.46 25.28 -10.83
N ALA A 323 6.60 26.39 -11.57
CA ALA A 323 5.59 27.45 -11.69
C ALA A 323 4.14 26.90 -11.68
N PRO A 324 3.19 27.61 -11.03
CA PRO A 324 1.88 27.08 -10.71
C PRO A 324 1.26 26.39 -11.92
N ARG A 325 0.69 25.20 -11.69
CA ARG A 325 -0.23 24.52 -12.61
C ARG A 325 -1.27 25.55 -13.03
N GLU A 326 -1.07 26.20 -14.18
CA GLU A 326 -1.98 27.21 -14.69
C GLU A 326 -3.33 26.51 -14.86
N ARG A 327 -4.32 26.92 -14.07
CA ARG A 327 -5.70 26.70 -14.49
C ARG A 327 -5.80 27.37 -15.88
N PRO A 328 -6.31 26.67 -16.89
CA PRO A 328 -6.47 27.29 -18.20
C PRO A 328 -7.27 28.59 -18.06
N GLU A 329 -6.79 29.68 -18.67
CA GLU A 329 -7.53 30.93 -18.79
C GLU A 329 -8.86 30.72 -19.56
N LYS A 330 -8.96 29.64 -20.35
CA LYS A 330 -10.13 29.23 -21.14
C LYS A 330 -11.03 28.27 -20.33
N ASP A 331 -12.36 28.50 -20.36
CA ASP A 331 -13.34 27.61 -19.74
C ASP A 331 -13.40 26.25 -20.47
N LEU A 332 -12.74 25.22 -19.91
CA LEU A 332 -12.74 23.87 -20.45
C LEU A 332 -13.98 23.05 -20.07
N LYS A 333 -14.86 23.57 -19.21
CA LYS A 333 -16.06 22.83 -18.75
C LYS A 333 -16.96 22.31 -19.89
N PRO A 334 -17.14 23.01 -21.02
CA PRO A 334 -17.90 22.47 -22.14
C PRO A 334 -17.27 21.20 -22.71
N LEU A 335 -15.94 21.19 -22.88
CA LEU A 335 -15.18 20.08 -23.42
C LEU A 335 -15.11 18.90 -22.43
N GLU A 336 -14.94 19.19 -21.14
CA GLU A 336 -15.00 18.19 -20.06
C GLU A 336 -16.36 17.45 -20.09
N LYS A 337 -17.47 18.19 -20.19
CA LYS A 337 -18.82 17.60 -20.30
C LYS A 337 -19.02 16.78 -21.58
N GLU A 338 -18.46 17.24 -22.68
CA GLU A 338 -18.53 16.54 -23.97
C GLU A 338 -17.80 15.20 -23.90
N ILE A 339 -16.60 15.19 -23.32
CA ILE A 339 -15.82 13.98 -23.07
C ILE A 339 -16.51 13.07 -22.07
N GLU A 340 -17.11 13.61 -20.99
CA GLU A 340 -17.92 12.82 -20.07
C GLU A 340 -19.10 12.11 -20.76
N ARG A 341 -19.74 12.78 -21.74
CA ARG A 341 -20.81 12.17 -22.54
C ARG A 341 -20.26 11.04 -23.42
N VAL A 342 -19.12 11.25 -24.07
CA VAL A 342 -18.45 10.24 -24.92
C VAL A 342 -18.11 8.99 -24.11
N ILE A 343 -17.42 9.16 -22.97
CA ILE A 343 -17.08 8.03 -22.08
C ILE A 343 -18.38 7.38 -21.59
N GLY A 344 -19.41 8.18 -21.29
CA GLY A 344 -20.71 7.69 -20.81
C GLY A 344 -21.45 6.79 -21.79
N ASN A 345 -21.26 7.01 -23.10
CA ASN A 345 -21.81 6.17 -24.17
C ASN A 345 -20.99 4.89 -24.39
N MET A 346 -19.71 4.91 -23.99
CA MET A 346 -18.77 3.79 -24.14
C MET A 346 -18.74 2.85 -22.93
N LEU A 347 -19.39 3.19 -21.82
CA LEU A 347 -19.35 2.41 -20.56
C LEU A 347 -19.81 0.95 -20.69
N ASN A 348 -20.72 0.64 -21.62
CA ASN A 348 -21.17 -0.74 -21.84
C ASN A 348 -20.03 -1.63 -22.36
N ASP A 349 -19.14 -1.06 -23.18
CA ASP A 349 -18.00 -1.76 -23.76
C ASP A 349 -16.74 -1.61 -22.89
N PHE A 350 -16.66 -0.54 -22.09
CA PHE A 350 -15.51 -0.17 -21.25
C PHE A 350 -15.94 0.20 -19.81
N PRO A 351 -16.46 -0.77 -19.04
CA PRO A 351 -16.92 -0.53 -17.65
C PRO A 351 -15.82 -0.05 -16.71
N GLU A 352 -14.55 -0.35 -17.02
CA GLU A 352 -13.35 0.08 -16.27
C GLU A 352 -13.21 1.61 -16.18
N LEU A 353 -13.84 2.37 -17.07
CA LEU A 353 -13.84 3.84 -17.07
C LEU A 353 -14.91 4.46 -16.16
N SER A 354 -15.80 3.64 -15.58
CA SER A 354 -16.86 4.09 -14.68
C SER A 354 -16.39 4.95 -13.49
N PRO A 355 -15.20 4.73 -12.87
CA PRO A 355 -14.73 5.57 -11.77
C PRO A 355 -14.43 7.03 -12.18
N LEU A 356 -14.20 7.27 -13.47
CA LEU A 356 -13.88 8.60 -14.03
C LEU A 356 -15.13 9.42 -14.33
N LEU A 357 -16.30 8.78 -14.42
CA LEU A 357 -17.57 9.44 -14.67
C LEU A 357 -18.33 9.69 -13.37
N GLY A 358 -18.54 10.96 -13.05
CA GLY A 358 -19.41 11.41 -11.96
C GLY A 358 -20.90 11.14 -12.19
N LYS A 359 -21.30 10.04 -12.84
CA LYS A 359 -22.72 9.74 -13.07
C LYS A 359 -23.41 9.41 -11.74
N LYS A 360 -24.32 10.31 -11.36
CA LYS A 360 -25.48 10.08 -10.49
C LYS A 360 -26.06 8.70 -10.78
N ARG A 361 -25.94 7.75 -9.86
CA ARG A 361 -26.98 6.72 -9.74
C ARG A 361 -28.24 7.44 -9.30
N PHE A 362 -29.21 7.61 -10.19
CA PHE A 362 -30.61 7.80 -9.80
C PHE A 362 -30.97 6.58 -8.94
N GLY A 363 -30.98 6.72 -7.62
CA GLY A 363 -31.29 5.59 -6.75
C GLY A 363 -31.04 5.76 -5.26
N ASP A 364 -30.03 6.52 -4.82
CA ASP A 364 -29.74 6.64 -3.37
C ASP A 364 -30.04 8.04 -2.84
N GLN A 365 -31.34 8.37 -2.72
CA GLN A 365 -31.75 9.37 -1.74
C GLN A 365 -31.70 8.72 -0.35
N VAL A 366 -30.63 8.96 0.40
CA VAL A 366 -30.63 8.64 1.83
C VAL A 366 -31.34 9.78 2.55
N ALA A 367 -32.65 9.62 2.75
CA ALA A 367 -33.41 10.46 3.67
C ALA A 367 -33.02 10.05 5.11
N GLY A 368 -32.51 11.01 5.88
CA GLY A 368 -32.29 10.86 7.31
C GLY A 368 -33.02 11.96 8.06
N ILE A 369 -33.58 11.64 9.22
CA ILE A 369 -34.19 12.62 10.12
C ILE A 369 -33.07 13.10 11.07
N LEU A 370 -32.79 14.40 11.07
CA LEU A 370 -31.93 15.04 12.06
C LEU A 370 -32.79 15.51 13.23
N HIS A 371 -32.34 15.27 14.46
CA HIS A 371 -32.96 15.83 15.64
C HIS A 371 -32.84 17.36 15.60
N ASP A 372 -33.96 18.06 15.67
CA ASP A 372 -34.02 19.53 15.62
C ASP A 372 -35.16 19.99 16.56
N PRO A 373 -34.84 20.54 17.75
CA PRO A 373 -35.82 20.81 18.80
C PRO A 373 -36.81 21.94 18.50
N GLU A 374 -36.59 22.72 17.43
CA GLU A 374 -37.51 23.79 17.00
C GLU A 374 -38.55 23.34 15.96
N TYR A 375 -38.54 22.05 15.55
CA TYR A 375 -39.44 21.49 14.53
C TYR A 375 -40.47 20.50 15.11
N SER A 376 -41.52 20.21 14.33
CA SER A 376 -42.60 19.28 14.70
C SER A 376 -42.09 17.86 15.00
N LEU A 377 -42.87 17.08 15.76
CA LEU A 377 -42.55 15.68 16.09
C LEU A 377 -42.68 14.80 14.84
N ILE A 378 -41.59 14.14 14.42
CA ILE A 378 -41.55 13.36 13.15
C ILE A 378 -41.05 11.90 13.33
N GLY A 379 -40.49 11.50 14.48
CA GLY A 379 -40.05 10.10 14.64
C GLY A 379 -39.81 9.59 16.06
N ASN A 380 -39.42 8.32 16.17
CA ASN A 380 -39.08 7.61 17.41
C ASN A 380 -37.63 7.09 17.39
N ASN A 381 -36.97 7.09 18.55
CA ASN A 381 -35.62 6.54 18.71
C ASN A 381 -35.67 5.01 18.70
N VAL A 382 -35.01 4.37 17.74
CA VAL A 382 -34.87 2.93 17.66
C VAL A 382 -33.39 2.57 17.79
N LYS A 383 -33.07 1.62 18.68
CA LYS A 383 -31.73 1.03 18.81
C LYS A 383 -31.62 -0.17 17.87
N GLY A 384 -30.77 -0.06 16.85
CA GLY A 384 -30.57 -1.12 15.86
C GLY A 384 -29.12 -1.21 15.39
N ILE A 385 -28.73 -2.40 14.93
CA ILE A 385 -27.45 -2.68 14.28
C ILE A 385 -27.61 -2.35 12.79
N GLU A 386 -26.62 -1.66 12.21
CA GLU A 386 -26.60 -1.30 10.80
C GLU A 386 -26.31 -2.55 9.95
N VAL A 387 -27.36 -3.29 9.58
CA VAL A 387 -27.30 -4.34 8.56
C VAL A 387 -27.60 -3.69 7.22
N ARG A 388 -26.66 -3.73 6.26
CA ARG A 388 -26.93 -3.40 4.86
C ARG A 388 -27.84 -4.48 4.26
N GLY A 389 -29.13 -4.34 4.47
CA GLY A 389 -30.15 -5.07 3.72
C GLY A 389 -30.45 -4.37 2.41
N THR A 390 -30.31 -5.08 1.30
CA THR A 390 -31.05 -4.77 0.07
C THR A 390 -32.54 -4.95 0.35
N LEU A 391 -33.37 -3.98 -0.04
CA LEU A 391 -34.81 -4.19 -0.15
C LEU A 391 -35.04 -5.38 -1.09
N GLY A 392 -35.68 -6.42 -0.54
CA GLY A 392 -35.78 -7.73 -1.16
C GLY A 392 -36.59 -7.72 -2.45
N ASN A 393 -36.11 -8.52 -3.40
CA ASN A 393 -37.01 -9.39 -4.15
C ASN A 393 -37.05 -10.75 -3.45
N SER A 394 -38.21 -11.38 -3.49
CA SER A 394 -38.54 -12.66 -2.87
C SER A 394 -37.65 -13.80 -3.37
N GLY A 395 -36.69 -14.22 -2.54
CA GLY A 395 -35.90 -15.43 -2.73
C GLY A 395 -35.32 -15.88 -1.39
N GLY A 396 -35.69 -17.08 -0.94
CA GLY A 396 -35.29 -17.63 0.35
C GLY A 396 -33.77 -17.87 0.43
N GLY A 397 -33.12 -17.23 1.40
CA GLY A 397 -31.72 -17.44 1.75
C GLY A 397 -31.57 -17.63 3.26
N ALA A 398 -30.75 -18.60 3.66
CA ALA A 398 -30.64 -19.12 5.01
C ALA A 398 -30.17 -18.08 6.06
N LYS A 399 -30.72 -18.21 7.27
CA LYS A 399 -30.41 -17.41 8.46
C LYS A 399 -28.92 -17.53 8.82
N ILE A 400 -28.22 -16.40 8.91
CA ILE A 400 -26.94 -16.30 9.63
C ILE A 400 -27.26 -15.82 11.04
N GLU A 401 -26.95 -16.64 12.05
CA GLU A 401 -26.96 -16.20 13.45
C GLU A 401 -25.83 -15.19 13.66
N VAL A 402 -26.19 -13.98 14.09
CA VAL A 402 -25.24 -12.92 14.43
C VAL A 402 -25.02 -12.95 15.94
N GLU A 403 -23.77 -13.20 16.36
CA GLU A 403 -23.31 -13.01 17.73
C GLU A 403 -23.60 -11.58 18.20
N LYS A 404 -24.23 -11.47 19.38
CA LYS A 404 -24.62 -10.22 20.01
C LYS A 404 -23.40 -9.50 20.59
N GLU A 405 -23.49 -8.17 20.56
CA GLU A 405 -22.74 -7.17 21.35
C GLU A 405 -21.38 -6.67 20.81
N LYS A 406 -21.44 -5.60 20.02
CA LYS A 406 -20.74 -4.31 20.24
C LYS A 406 -20.93 -3.39 19.04
N ASN A 407 -22.03 -2.62 19.02
CA ASN A 407 -22.25 -1.33 18.34
C ASN A 407 -23.75 -1.09 18.13
N LEU A 408 -24.46 -0.63 19.16
CA LEU A 408 -25.83 -0.11 19.02
C LEU A 408 -25.74 1.41 18.93
N ARG A 409 -26.12 2.00 17.79
CA ARG A 409 -26.31 3.45 17.64
C ARG A 409 -27.81 3.75 17.64
N GLU A 410 -28.19 4.88 18.21
CA GLU A 410 -29.56 5.38 18.22
C GLU A 410 -29.87 6.05 16.87
N ARG A 411 -31.00 5.70 16.26
CA ARG A 411 -31.51 6.32 15.02
C ARG A 411 -32.95 6.74 15.21
N ILE A 412 -33.31 7.90 14.67
CA ILE A 412 -34.70 8.36 14.58
C ILE A 412 -35.32 7.78 13.30
N VAL A 413 -36.43 7.05 13.44
CA VAL A 413 -37.21 6.49 12.33
C VAL A 413 -38.59 7.13 12.35
N LYS A 414 -39.16 7.38 11.17
CA LYS A 414 -40.50 7.96 11.01
C LYS A 414 -41.55 7.03 11.64
N SER A 415 -42.45 7.59 12.43
CA SER A 415 -43.47 6.85 13.20
C SER A 415 -44.84 7.50 13.01
N ASP A 416 -45.91 6.70 12.99
CA ASP A 416 -47.29 7.19 12.92
C ASP A 416 -47.72 7.88 14.23
N GLU A 417 -47.03 7.59 15.35
CA GLU A 417 -47.10 8.32 16.62
C GLU A 417 -45.67 8.78 17.00
N PRO A 418 -45.29 10.06 16.73
CA PRO A 418 -43.92 10.54 16.89
C PRO A 418 -43.65 11.22 18.23
N ASN A 419 -42.51 10.88 18.85
CA ASN A 419 -42.14 11.33 20.21
C ASN A 419 -40.89 12.24 20.21
N VAL A 420 -40.23 12.41 19.06
CA VAL A 420 -38.97 13.14 18.91
C VAL A 420 -39.07 14.18 17.78
N PRO A 421 -38.67 15.45 18.02
CA PRO A 421 -38.69 16.51 17.02
C PRO A 421 -37.51 16.40 16.05
N GLY A 422 -37.75 16.63 14.76
CA GLY A 422 -36.69 16.54 13.76
C GLY A 422 -37.08 16.99 12.36
N ARG A 423 -36.09 17.09 11.47
CA ARG A 423 -36.27 17.50 10.07
C ARG A 423 -35.74 16.45 9.09
N GLU A 424 -36.46 16.23 8.00
CA GLU A 424 -35.96 15.40 6.90
C GLU A 424 -34.82 16.14 6.17
N HIS A 425 -33.63 15.54 6.15
CA HIS A 425 -32.47 16.08 5.46
C HIS A 425 -32.04 15.15 4.34
N ILE A 426 -31.99 15.69 3.11
CA ILE A 426 -31.54 14.96 1.93
C ILE A 426 -30.05 15.27 1.72
N TRP A 427 -29.20 14.25 1.78
CA TRP A 427 -27.78 14.37 1.44
C TRP A 427 -27.56 14.17 -0.06
N LYS A 428 -26.83 15.08 -0.73
CA LYS A 428 -26.26 14.84 -2.07
C LYS A 428 -24.77 14.54 -1.92
N LYS A 429 -24.35 13.29 -2.16
CA LYS A 429 -22.92 12.95 -2.35
C LYS A 429 -22.48 13.46 -3.72
N LYS A 430 -21.46 14.33 -3.78
CA LYS A 430 -20.74 14.66 -5.02
C LYS A 430 -19.58 13.67 -5.17
N HIS A 431 -19.57 12.92 -6.28
CA HIS A 431 -18.38 12.20 -6.73
C HIS A 431 -17.51 13.13 -7.60
N PRO A 432 -16.18 12.95 -7.63
CA PRO A 432 -15.30 13.78 -8.47
C PRO A 432 -15.56 13.52 -9.96
N ASN A 433 -15.71 14.59 -10.73
CA ASN A 433 -15.89 14.57 -12.19
C ASN A 433 -14.54 14.46 -12.92
N LEU A 434 -14.56 14.07 -14.20
CA LEU A 434 -13.35 14.11 -15.04
C LEU A 434 -12.98 15.58 -15.28
N MET A 435 -11.70 15.92 -15.09
CA MET A 435 -11.17 17.25 -15.33
C MET A 435 -10.06 17.22 -16.36
N ILE A 436 -9.85 18.32 -17.07
CA ILE A 436 -8.73 18.49 -18.01
C ILE A 436 -7.81 19.58 -17.46
N GLY A 437 -6.55 19.22 -17.27
CA GLY A 437 -5.50 20.13 -16.83
C GLY A 437 -4.41 20.28 -17.90
N PHE A 438 -3.60 21.33 -17.77
CA PHE A 438 -2.42 21.52 -18.60
C PHE A 438 -1.17 21.56 -17.73
N ASP A 439 -0.10 20.90 -18.19
CA ASP A 439 1.21 20.96 -17.57
C ASP A 439 2.27 21.27 -18.63
N ASN A 440 3.35 21.96 -18.26
CA ASN A 440 4.44 22.31 -19.17
C ASN A 440 5.70 21.53 -18.77
N ASN A 441 5.81 20.28 -19.22
CA ASN A 441 6.89 19.38 -18.85
C ASN A 441 7.79 19.04 -20.07
N PRO A 442 8.88 19.77 -20.30
CA PRO A 442 9.75 19.56 -21.46
C PRO A 442 10.57 18.27 -21.40
N ASN A 443 10.65 17.63 -20.24
CA ASN A 443 11.40 16.37 -20.05
C ASN A 443 10.52 15.14 -20.28
N ASN A 444 9.20 15.30 -20.43
CA ASN A 444 8.27 14.22 -20.73
C ASN A 444 7.86 14.27 -22.22
N ASN A 445 8.04 13.15 -22.93
CA ASN A 445 7.66 13.02 -24.34
C ASN A 445 6.23 12.49 -24.54
N GLU A 446 5.47 12.28 -23.48
CA GLU A 446 4.07 11.86 -23.56
C GLU A 446 3.13 13.04 -23.90
N LEU A 447 2.02 12.73 -24.57
CA LEU A 447 0.94 13.67 -24.87
C LEU A 447 0.22 14.17 -23.61
N GLY A 448 0.18 13.33 -22.58
CA GLY A 448 -0.49 13.61 -21.32
C GLY A 448 -0.49 12.40 -20.39
N TRP A 449 -1.03 12.56 -19.19
CA TRP A 449 -1.13 11.52 -18.18
C TRP A 449 -2.33 11.74 -17.25
N LEU A 450 -2.81 10.69 -16.59
CA LEU A 450 -3.95 10.74 -15.66
C LEU A 450 -3.46 10.79 -14.22
N ILE A 451 -3.90 11.79 -13.45
CA ILE A 451 -3.71 11.88 -11.99
C ILE A 451 -5.09 12.07 -11.34
N GLU A 452 -5.47 11.15 -10.45
CA GLU A 452 -6.83 11.10 -9.87
C GLU A 452 -7.90 11.01 -10.99
N ASN A 453 -8.69 12.08 -11.15
CA ASN A 453 -9.72 12.24 -12.17
C ASN A 453 -9.35 13.34 -13.18
N THR A 454 -8.12 13.85 -13.13
CA THR A 454 -7.66 14.92 -14.01
C THR A 454 -6.70 14.36 -15.06
N ILE A 455 -7.04 14.54 -16.33
CA ILE A 455 -6.14 14.25 -17.44
C ILE A 455 -5.31 15.51 -17.70
N TRP A 456 -4.01 15.40 -17.52
CA TRP A 456 -3.04 16.48 -17.75
C TRP A 456 -2.50 16.40 -19.17
N ILE A 457 -2.54 17.51 -19.89
CA ILE A 457 -2.06 17.63 -21.27
C ILE A 457 -0.73 18.36 -21.25
N ASN A 458 0.27 17.79 -21.92
CA ASN A 458 1.62 18.33 -21.93
C ASN A 458 1.76 19.47 -22.95
N LYS A 459 1.73 20.72 -22.50
CA LYS A 459 1.99 21.93 -23.31
C LYS A 459 3.39 21.94 -23.92
N ALA A 460 4.37 21.28 -23.30
CA ALA A 460 5.74 21.25 -23.80
C ALA A 460 5.91 20.33 -25.02
N HIS A 461 4.96 19.40 -25.23
CA HIS A 461 5.04 18.39 -26.28
C HIS A 461 5.07 19.04 -27.68
N PRO A 462 5.97 18.62 -28.60
CA PRO A 462 6.11 19.24 -29.91
C PRO A 462 4.80 19.30 -30.72
N ALA A 463 3.94 18.28 -30.58
CA ALA A 463 2.64 18.27 -31.25
C ALA A 463 1.66 19.30 -30.67
N TYR A 464 1.68 19.55 -29.34
CA TYR A 464 0.85 20.58 -28.72
C TYR A 464 1.30 21.98 -29.17
N LYS A 465 2.61 22.22 -29.21
CA LYS A 465 3.18 23.51 -29.66
C LYS A 465 2.79 23.88 -31.10
N LYS A 466 2.57 22.89 -31.97
CA LYS A 466 2.15 23.13 -33.37
C LYS A 466 0.67 23.52 -33.51
N VAL A 467 -0.16 23.13 -32.55
CA VAL A 467 -1.63 23.33 -32.62
C VAL A 467 -2.14 24.36 -31.62
N MET A 468 -1.26 24.84 -30.72
CA MET A 468 -1.55 25.92 -29.79
C MET A 468 -2.07 27.15 -30.56
N ASP A 469 -3.19 27.71 -30.10
CA ASP A 469 -3.88 28.85 -30.71
C ASP A 469 -4.39 28.62 -32.15
N THR A 470 -4.56 27.37 -32.55
CA THR A 470 -5.21 26.99 -33.81
C THR A 470 -6.57 26.34 -33.57
N GLU A 471 -7.41 26.23 -34.61
CA GLU A 471 -8.67 25.48 -34.54
C GLU A 471 -8.47 23.99 -34.20
N SER A 472 -7.26 23.47 -34.40
CA SER A 472 -6.89 22.08 -34.10
C SER A 472 -6.56 21.83 -32.62
N GLU A 473 -6.50 22.87 -31.78
CA GLU A 473 -6.20 22.76 -30.34
C GLU A 473 -7.18 21.80 -29.65
N LYS A 474 -8.49 21.93 -29.95
CA LYS A 474 -9.53 21.06 -29.38
C LYS A 474 -9.38 19.60 -29.78
N TYR A 475 -9.11 19.34 -31.07
CA TYR A 475 -8.90 17.99 -31.57
C TYR A 475 -7.70 17.33 -30.90
N HIS A 476 -6.62 18.08 -30.69
CA HIS A 476 -5.45 17.59 -29.98
C HIS A 476 -5.75 17.25 -28.52
N ILE A 477 -6.53 18.08 -27.82
CA ILE A 477 -6.96 17.79 -26.44
C ILE A 477 -7.73 16.47 -26.38
N VAL A 478 -8.70 16.27 -27.26
CA VAL A 478 -9.53 15.06 -27.31
C VAL A 478 -8.70 13.83 -27.65
N LEU A 479 -7.78 13.95 -28.62
CA LEU A 479 -6.85 12.87 -28.97
C LEU A 479 -5.96 12.49 -27.78
N SER A 480 -5.36 13.47 -27.11
CA SER A 480 -4.51 13.25 -25.93
C SER A 480 -5.31 12.59 -24.79
N VAL A 481 -6.55 13.00 -24.56
CA VAL A 481 -7.45 12.33 -23.59
C VAL A 481 -7.69 10.87 -23.97
N SER A 482 -8.05 10.61 -25.22
CA SER A 482 -8.31 9.24 -25.69
C SER A 482 -7.06 8.36 -25.58
N TRP A 483 -5.88 8.92 -25.88
CA TRP A 483 -4.60 8.24 -25.79
C TRP A 483 -4.27 7.86 -24.35
N VAL A 484 -4.40 8.81 -23.43
CA VAL A 484 -4.16 8.58 -22.00
C VAL A 484 -5.09 7.50 -21.47
N LEU A 485 -6.39 7.59 -21.75
CA LEU A 485 -7.38 6.61 -21.28
C LEU A 485 -7.15 5.21 -21.87
N SER A 486 -6.64 5.11 -23.09
CA SER A 486 -6.36 3.83 -23.74
C SER A 486 -5.32 2.97 -22.98
N ASN A 487 -4.42 3.61 -22.24
CA ASN A 487 -3.40 2.93 -21.43
C ASN A 487 -3.96 2.31 -20.14
N TYR A 488 -5.20 2.63 -19.76
CA TYR A 488 -5.86 2.12 -18.56
C TYR A 488 -6.89 1.02 -18.86
N LEU A 489 -6.96 0.56 -20.12
CA LEU A 489 -7.84 -0.52 -20.53
C LEU A 489 -7.28 -1.87 -20.08
N GLU A 490 -8.18 -2.84 -19.88
CA GLU A 490 -7.78 -4.23 -19.63
C GLU A 490 -6.96 -4.78 -20.80
N SER A 491 -5.95 -5.61 -20.51
CA SER A 491 -4.92 -6.10 -21.46
C SER A 491 -5.45 -6.85 -22.68
N ILE A 492 -6.73 -7.24 -22.68
CA ILE A 492 -7.40 -7.97 -23.76
C ILE A 492 -7.92 -7.00 -24.85
N LYS A 493 -8.05 -5.71 -24.57
CA LYS A 493 -8.64 -4.72 -25.48
C LYS A 493 -7.57 -3.94 -26.24
N SER A 494 -7.75 -3.77 -27.56
CA SER A 494 -6.82 -2.99 -28.40
C SER A 494 -6.93 -1.48 -28.09
N PRO A 495 -5.83 -0.80 -27.70
CA PRO A 495 -5.81 0.65 -27.49
C PRO A 495 -6.20 1.43 -28.75
N GLN A 496 -5.80 0.95 -29.93
CA GLN A 496 -6.12 1.59 -31.22
C GLN A 496 -7.61 1.54 -31.53
N MET A 497 -8.25 0.40 -31.23
CA MET A 497 -9.70 0.24 -31.37
C MET A 497 -10.46 1.18 -30.44
N PHE A 498 -9.98 1.36 -29.21
CA PHE A 498 -10.56 2.31 -28.26
C PHE A 498 -10.47 3.75 -28.77
N ILE A 499 -9.28 4.20 -29.19
CA ILE A 499 -9.09 5.57 -29.70
C ILE A 499 -10.00 5.82 -30.91
N ASN A 500 -10.09 4.86 -31.85
CA ASN A 500 -10.95 4.98 -33.02
C ASN A 500 -12.44 5.13 -32.62
N ARG A 501 -12.93 4.28 -31.70
CA ARG A 501 -14.31 4.37 -31.20
C ARG A 501 -14.55 5.66 -30.42
N PHE A 502 -13.59 6.09 -29.62
CA PHE A 502 -13.67 7.31 -28.83
C PHE A 502 -13.81 8.54 -29.74
N LEU A 503 -12.95 8.67 -30.75
CA LEU A 503 -13.00 9.77 -31.71
C LEU A 503 -14.27 9.72 -32.58
N SER A 504 -14.72 8.52 -32.97
CA SER A 504 -15.97 8.35 -33.71
C SER A 504 -17.19 8.78 -32.88
N SER A 505 -17.23 8.38 -31.61
CA SER A 505 -18.28 8.76 -30.66
C SER A 505 -18.28 10.26 -30.39
N TRP A 506 -17.09 10.87 -30.24
CA TRP A 506 -16.92 12.31 -30.11
C TRP A 506 -17.41 13.08 -31.34
N ALA A 507 -17.09 12.64 -32.56
CA ALA A 507 -17.55 13.30 -33.78
C ALA A 507 -19.06 13.15 -34.05
N SER A 508 -19.70 12.14 -33.46
CA SER A 508 -21.11 11.81 -33.70
C SER A 508 -22.11 12.49 -32.75
N GLY A 509 -21.64 13.12 -31.68
CA GLY A 509 -22.49 13.72 -30.64
C GLY A 509 -22.36 15.22 -30.59
#